data_AF-A0A9X7TM21-F1
#
_entry.id   AF-A0A9X7TM21-F1
#
_cell.length_a   1.000
_cell.length_b   1.000
_cell.length_c   1.000
_cell.angle_alpha   90.00
_cell.angle_beta   90.00
_cell.angle_gamma   90.00
#
_symmetry.space_group_name_H-M   'P 1'
#
loop_
_entity.id
_entity.type
_entity.pdbx_description
1 polymer ?
#
loop_
_entity_poly.entity_id
_entity_poly.type
_entity_poly.pdbx_seq_one_letter_code
_entity_poly.pdbx_strand_id
1 'polypeptide(L)'
;MDDIIRKYLIISCMALLLSILPSFLSPLKLQVRFLGYAWILVIFALNSIVYLLIYILVEHIKVVGVALLVSFIALFSEFYIAWSAIFDNLNMGYFTIFLAFMEFYIMFRFSKELIKGFIVLFILAIIEVLVYNIFYILI
;
A
#
# COMPACT_ATOMS: atom_id res chain seq x y z
N MET A 1 11.11 19.03 -1.20
CA MET A 1 10.06 18.01 -1.41
C MET A 1 10.63 16.82 -2.18
N ASP A 2 11.42 17.09 -3.21
CA ASP A 2 12.10 16.06 -4.03
C ASP A 2 12.96 15.08 -3.24
N ASP A 3 13.65 15.54 -2.18
CA ASP A 3 14.51 14.66 -1.39
C ASP A 3 13.71 13.65 -0.54
N ILE A 4 12.51 14.03 -0.08
CA ILE A 4 11.64 13.14 0.71
C ILE A 4 11.02 12.08 -0.20
N ILE A 5 10.43 12.50 -1.33
CA ILE A 5 9.84 11.58 -2.32
C ILE A 5 10.88 10.57 -2.79
N ARG A 6 12.12 11.02 -3.06
CA ARG A 6 13.23 10.15 -3.44
C ARG A 6 13.60 9.14 -2.35
N LYS A 7 13.68 9.57 -1.09
CA LYS A 7 13.93 8.68 0.06
C LYS A 7 12.85 7.61 0.18
N TYR A 8 11.59 7.98 -0.02
CA TYR A 8 10.47 7.02 0.00
C TYR A 8 10.49 6.05 -1.18
N LEU A 9 10.85 6.52 -2.38
CA LEU A 9 11.03 5.62 -3.53
C LEU A 9 12.08 4.55 -3.22
N ILE A 10 13.22 4.95 -2.65
CA ILE A 10 14.30 4.04 -2.24
C ILE A 10 13.80 3.05 -1.18
N ILE A 11 13.08 3.53 -0.16
CA ILE A 11 12.49 2.68 0.89
C ILE A 11 11.50 1.69 0.31
N SER A 12 10.67 2.10 -0.64
CA SER A 12 9.69 1.23 -1.29
C SER A 12 10.38 0.14 -2.10
N CYS A 13 11.44 0.49 -2.84
CA CYS A 13 12.26 -0.51 -3.54
C CYS A 13 12.94 -1.48 -2.56
N MET A 14 13.48 -0.99 -1.44
CA MET A 14 14.08 -1.83 -0.40
C MET A 14 13.06 -2.76 0.26
N ALA A 15 11.88 -2.25 0.59
CA ALA A 15 10.80 -3.04 1.18
C ALA A 15 10.34 -4.16 0.23
N LEU A 16 10.20 -3.85 -1.07
CA LEU A 16 9.88 -4.84 -2.10
C LEU A 16 10.96 -5.92 -2.21
N LEU A 17 12.25 -5.54 -2.23
CA LEU A 17 13.34 -6.50 -2.31
C LEU A 17 13.39 -7.40 -1.08
N LEU A 18 13.19 -6.83 0.10
CA LEU A 18 13.21 -7.55 1.37
C LEU A 18 11.99 -8.46 1.55
N SER A 19 10.85 -8.14 0.93
CA SER A 19 9.65 -8.98 1.03
C SER A 19 9.70 -10.24 0.16
N ILE A 20 10.55 -10.29 -0.88
CA ILE A 20 10.75 -11.47 -1.73
C ILE A 20 11.18 -12.69 -0.90
N LEU A 21 12.23 -12.52 -0.10
CA LEU A 21 12.85 -13.61 0.66
C LEU A 21 11.87 -14.32 1.63
N PRO A 22 11.15 -13.62 2.52
CA PRO A 22 10.20 -14.27 3.42
C PRO A 22 9.03 -14.90 2.65
N SER A 23 8.59 -14.34 1.53
CA SER A 23 7.52 -14.93 0.73
C SER A 23 7.91 -16.29 0.12
N PHE A 24 9.19 -16.52 -0.18
CA PHE A 24 9.68 -17.85 -0.58
C PHE A 24 9.80 -18.82 0.61
N LEU A 25 10.30 -18.34 1.74
CA LEU A 25 10.60 -19.18 2.91
C LEU A 25 9.33 -19.59 3.67
N SER A 26 8.33 -18.72 3.69
CA SER A 26 7.06 -18.93 4.41
C SER A 26 5.93 -18.19 3.68
N PRO A 27 5.48 -18.66 2.50
CA PRO A 27 4.42 -17.99 1.77
C PRO A 27 3.13 -17.97 2.61
N LEU A 28 2.52 -16.79 2.72
CA LEU A 28 1.18 -16.67 3.27
C LEU A 28 0.19 -17.30 2.30
N LYS A 29 -0.46 -18.39 2.70
CA LYS A 29 -1.55 -18.98 1.92
C LYS A 29 -2.72 -18.00 1.86
N LEU A 30 -2.88 -17.32 0.73
CA LEU A 30 -3.95 -16.35 0.53
C LEU A 30 -5.11 -17.04 -0.16
N GLN A 31 -6.22 -17.19 0.55
CA GLN A 31 -7.47 -17.59 -0.09
C GLN A 31 -8.04 -16.40 -0.86
N VAL A 32 -8.27 -16.57 -2.16
CA VAL A 32 -9.00 -15.58 -2.96
C VAL A 32 -10.40 -15.44 -2.37
N ARG A 33 -10.72 -14.26 -1.85
CA ARG A 33 -12.04 -13.93 -1.33
C ARG A 33 -12.63 -12.79 -2.13
N PHE A 34 -13.92 -12.90 -2.44
CA PHE A 34 -14.69 -11.80 -2.97
C PHE A 34 -14.65 -10.61 -1.99
N LEU A 35 -14.22 -9.45 -2.46
CA LEU A 35 -14.27 -8.21 -1.71
C LEU A 35 -15.59 -7.52 -2.03
N GLY A 36 -16.60 -7.75 -1.21
CA GLY A 36 -17.86 -7.00 -1.30
C GLY A 36 -17.64 -5.48 -1.18
N TYR A 37 -18.55 -4.69 -1.75
CA TYR A 37 -18.42 -3.22 -1.79
C TYR A 37 -18.22 -2.54 -0.42
N ALA A 38 -18.64 -3.18 0.67
CA ALA A 38 -18.37 -2.69 2.04
C ALA A 38 -16.87 -2.63 2.37
N TRP A 39 -16.03 -3.43 1.70
CA TRP A 39 -14.58 -3.42 1.88
C TRP A 39 -13.92 -2.15 1.35
N ILE A 40 -14.55 -1.41 0.43
CA ILE A 40 -14.05 -0.11 -0.03
C ILE A 40 -13.86 0.84 1.15
N LEU A 41 -14.86 0.91 2.05
CA LEU A 41 -14.81 1.77 3.23
C LEU A 41 -13.75 1.29 4.23
N VAL A 42 -13.56 -0.02 4.36
CA VAL A 42 -12.55 -0.61 5.26
C VAL A 42 -11.13 -0.30 4.79
N ILE A 43 -10.85 -0.57 3.51
CA ILE A 43 -9.56 -0.29 2.87
C ILE A 43 -9.27 1.21 2.95
N PHE A 44 -10.24 2.04 2.55
CA PHE A 44 -10.10 3.49 2.62
C PHE A 44 -9.81 3.97 4.05
N ALA A 45 -10.52 3.44 5.06
CA ALA A 45 -10.30 3.83 6.45
C ALA A 45 -8.90 3.42 6.95
N LEU A 46 -8.44 2.21 6.64
CA LEU A 46 -7.10 1.73 7.02
C LEU A 46 -6.00 2.58 6.38
N ASN A 47 -6.08 2.82 5.06
CA ASN A 47 -5.11 3.66 4.34
C ASN A 47 -5.16 5.12 4.79
N SER A 48 -6.35 5.62 5.17
CA SER A 48 -6.52 6.95 5.75
C SER A 48 -5.85 7.09 7.12
N ILE A 49 -5.88 6.07 7.97
CA ILE A 49 -5.19 6.08 9.28
C ILE A 49 -3.68 6.20 9.07
N VAL A 50 -3.12 5.36 8.19
CA VAL A 50 -1.69 5.39 7.87
C VAL A 50 -1.29 6.74 7.29
N TYR A 51 -2.09 7.27 6.36
CA TYR A 51 -1.86 8.57 5.75
C TYR A 51 -1.91 9.73 6.76
N LEU A 52 -2.88 9.72 7.67
CA LEU A 52 -3.00 10.74 8.72
C LEU A 52 -1.80 10.68 9.68
N LEU A 53 -1.33 9.47 10.01
CA LEU A 53 -0.16 9.28 10.87
C LEU A 53 1.11 9.82 10.22
N ILE A 54 1.29 9.53 8.92
CA ILE A 54 2.37 10.09 8.11
C ILE A 54 2.30 11.63 8.09
N TYR A 55 1.11 12.19 7.84
CA TYR A 55 0.90 13.64 7.81
C TYR A 55 1.32 14.31 9.13
N ILE A 56 0.86 13.77 10.26
CA ILE A 56 1.20 14.30 11.59
C ILE A 56 2.71 14.23 11.83
N LEU A 57 3.34 13.09 11.56
CA LEU A 57 4.76 12.89 11.80
C LEU A 57 5.64 13.79 10.94
N VAL A 58 5.28 14.01 9.68
CA VAL A 58 6.06 14.80 8.72
C VAL A 58 5.81 16.29 8.88
N GLU A 59 4.55 16.72 8.93
CA GLU A 59 4.21 18.15 8.89
C GLU A 59 4.16 18.79 10.28
N HIS A 60 3.69 18.07 11.30
CA HIS A 60 3.49 18.65 12.66
C HIS A 60 4.66 18.35 13.60
N ILE A 61 5.13 17.10 13.65
CA ILE A 61 6.20 16.69 14.58
C ILE A 61 7.59 16.79 13.92
N LYS A 62 7.65 16.84 12.57
CA LYS A 62 8.90 16.90 11.77
C LYS A 62 9.86 15.74 12.02
N VAL A 63 9.35 14.58 12.45
CA VAL A 63 10.14 13.38 12.73
C VAL A 63 10.15 12.48 11.49
N VAL A 64 10.89 12.94 10.48
CA VAL A 64 10.99 12.28 9.17
C VAL A 64 11.46 10.82 9.33
N GLY A 65 12.40 10.54 10.24
CA GLY A 65 12.88 9.17 10.47
C GLY A 65 11.79 8.18 10.92
N VAL A 66 10.88 8.62 11.79
CA VAL A 66 9.78 7.77 12.27
C VAL A 66 8.73 7.60 11.18
N ALA A 67 8.40 8.64 10.42
CA ALA A 67 7.50 8.54 9.28
C ALA A 67 8.04 7.57 8.20
N LEU A 68 9.36 7.60 7.95
CA LEU A 68 10.03 6.67 7.03
C LEU A 68 9.94 5.23 7.55
N LEU A 69 10.16 5.01 8.85
CA LEU A 69 10.06 3.68 9.47
C LEU A 69 8.64 3.11 9.39
N VAL A 70 7.62 3.90 9.73
CA VAL A 70 6.20 3.49 9.65
C VAL A 70 5.85 3.08 8.22
N SER A 71 6.29 3.88 7.25
CA SER A 71 6.03 3.60 5.84
C SER A 71 6.76 2.36 5.36
N PHE A 72 8.00 2.15 5.80
CA PHE A 72 8.75 0.94 5.49
C PHE A 72 8.03 -0.31 5.99
N ILE A 73 7.53 -0.30 7.24
CA ILE A 73 6.82 -1.44 7.83
C ILE A 73 5.53 -1.72 7.06
N ALA A 74 4.74 -0.69 6.77
CA ALA A 74 3.49 -0.83 6.05
C ALA A 74 3.73 -1.37 4.62
N LEU A 75 4.66 -0.79 3.87
CA LEU A 75 5.06 -1.26 2.54
C LEU A 75 5.61 -2.69 2.57
N PHE A 76 6.46 -3.02 3.54
CA PHE A 76 7.00 -4.38 3.67
C PHE A 76 5.88 -5.40 3.87
N SER A 77 4.88 -5.08 4.70
CA SER A 77 3.74 -5.97 4.92
C SER A 77 2.88 -6.17 3.67
N GLU A 78 2.59 -5.09 2.93
CA GLU A 78 1.81 -5.16 1.71
C GLU A 78 2.56 -5.91 0.60
N PHE A 79 3.84 -5.63 0.40
CA PHE A 79 4.63 -6.35 -0.58
C PHE A 79 4.83 -7.82 -0.21
N TYR A 80 4.90 -8.15 1.08
CA TYR A 80 4.98 -9.54 1.53
C TYR A 80 3.69 -10.32 1.24
N ILE A 81 2.53 -9.72 1.49
CA ILE A 81 1.23 -10.29 1.13
C ILE A 81 1.14 -10.43 -0.39
N ALA A 82 1.50 -9.39 -1.14
CA ALA A 82 1.41 -9.37 -2.59
C ALA A 82 2.35 -10.40 -3.26
N TRP A 83 3.59 -10.54 -2.77
CA TRP A 83 4.49 -11.59 -3.26
C TRP A 83 3.99 -12.99 -2.93
N SER A 84 3.46 -13.19 -1.73
CA SER A 84 2.86 -14.48 -1.35
C SER A 84 1.71 -14.85 -2.30
N ALA A 85 0.87 -13.88 -2.68
CA ALA A 85 -0.20 -14.10 -3.66
C ALA A 85 0.33 -14.50 -5.04
N ILE A 86 1.45 -13.92 -5.49
CA ILE A 86 2.06 -14.29 -6.77
C ILE A 86 2.62 -15.72 -6.72
N PHE A 87 3.15 -16.18 -5.58
CA PHE A 87 3.57 -17.59 -5.42
C PHE A 87 2.40 -18.56 -5.48
N ASP A 88 1.23 -18.15 -5.01
CA ASP A 88 -0.02 -18.89 -5.17
C ASP A 88 -0.61 -18.74 -6.60
N ASN A 89 0.15 -18.21 -7.56
CA ASN A 89 -0.23 -17.93 -8.95
C ASN A 89 -1.44 -16.99 -9.09
N LEU A 90 -1.68 -16.14 -8.10
CA LEU A 90 -2.75 -15.16 -8.13
C LEU A 90 -2.28 -13.89 -8.83
N ASN A 91 -2.79 -13.63 -10.03
CA ASN A 91 -2.49 -12.42 -10.80
C ASN A 91 -2.79 -11.12 -10.03
N MET A 92 -3.67 -11.17 -9.03
CA MET A 92 -3.99 -10.05 -8.15
C MET A 92 -2.76 -9.50 -7.41
N GLY A 93 -1.75 -10.34 -7.10
CA GLY A 93 -0.57 -9.90 -6.36
C GLY A 93 0.27 -8.86 -7.11
N TYR A 94 0.37 -8.95 -8.44
CA TYR A 94 1.05 -7.91 -9.24
C TYR A 94 0.33 -6.56 -9.15
N PHE A 95 -1.01 -6.59 -9.13
CA PHE A 95 -1.82 -5.40 -8.98
C PHE A 95 -1.69 -4.81 -7.57
N THR A 96 -1.67 -5.65 -6.52
CA THR A 96 -1.44 -5.21 -5.14
C THR A 96 -0.08 -4.51 -4.98
N ILE A 97 1.00 -5.03 -5.61
CA ILE A 97 2.31 -4.36 -5.61
C ILE A 97 2.18 -2.96 -6.25
N PHE A 98 1.55 -2.86 -7.40
CA PHE A 98 1.36 -1.57 -8.08
C PHE A 98 0.55 -0.58 -7.23
N LEU A 99 -0.53 -1.05 -6.60
CA LEU A 99 -1.39 -0.22 -5.78
C LEU A 99 -0.63 0.32 -4.55
N ALA A 100 0.14 -0.53 -3.86
CA ALA A 100 0.99 -0.14 -2.74
C ALA A 100 1.95 1.00 -3.14
N PHE A 101 2.62 0.89 -4.30
CA PHE A 101 3.47 1.99 -4.79
C PHE A 101 2.69 3.30 -5.01
N MET A 102 1.48 3.22 -5.57
CA MET A 102 0.65 4.38 -5.87
C MET A 102 0.13 5.05 -4.59
N GLU A 103 -0.42 4.28 -3.66
CA GLU A 103 -0.97 4.78 -2.40
C GLU A 103 0.09 5.52 -1.60
N PHE A 104 1.26 4.90 -1.40
CA PHE A 104 2.36 5.55 -0.68
C PHE A 104 2.92 6.77 -1.42
N TYR A 105 3.04 6.72 -2.75
CA TYR A 105 3.44 7.89 -3.53
C TYR A 105 2.50 9.08 -3.30
N ILE A 106 1.19 8.83 -3.31
CA ILE A 106 0.14 9.84 -3.11
C ILE A 106 0.18 10.38 -1.69
N MET A 107 0.34 9.53 -0.68
CA MET A 107 0.47 9.94 0.72
C MET A 107 1.61 10.94 0.92
N PHE A 108 2.75 10.77 0.25
CA PHE A 108 3.87 11.70 0.39
C PHE A 108 3.74 12.94 -0.49
N ARG A 109 3.28 12.78 -1.73
CA ARG A 109 3.10 13.89 -2.66
C ARG A 109 2.08 14.89 -2.17
N PHE A 110 0.97 14.41 -1.62
CA PHE A 110 -0.10 15.26 -1.09
C PHE A 110 -0.02 15.45 0.42
N SER A 111 1.11 15.16 1.05
CA SER A 111 1.28 15.34 2.50
C SER A 111 0.91 16.75 2.98
N LYS A 112 1.03 17.79 2.14
CA LYS A 112 0.60 19.17 2.47
C LYS A 112 -0.84 19.51 2.08
N GLU A 113 -1.48 18.64 1.32
CA GLU A 113 -2.81 18.85 0.73
C GLU A 113 -3.72 17.68 1.11
N LEU A 114 -3.95 17.54 2.42
CA LEU A 114 -4.62 16.41 3.06
C LEU A 114 -5.92 15.97 2.35
N ILE A 115 -6.76 16.95 1.95
CA ILE A 115 -8.02 16.70 1.27
C ILE A 115 -7.81 16.03 -0.09
N LYS A 116 -6.81 16.48 -0.87
CA LYS A 116 -6.50 15.87 -2.18
C LYS A 116 -5.96 14.46 -1.99
N GLY A 117 -5.12 14.23 -0.98
CA GLY A 117 -4.65 12.89 -0.64
C GLY A 117 -5.79 11.93 -0.32
N PHE A 118 -6.76 12.36 0.50
CA PHE A 118 -7.93 11.52 0.81
C PHE A 118 -8.80 11.21 -0.40
N ILE A 119 -9.06 12.20 -1.27
CA ILE A 119 -9.85 11.96 -2.49
C ILE A 119 -9.17 10.88 -3.35
N VAL A 120 -7.85 10.98 -3.52
CA VAL A 120 -7.11 10.03 -4.34
C VAL A 120 -7.04 8.64 -3.68
N LEU A 121 -6.85 8.55 -2.36
CA LEU A 121 -6.91 7.28 -1.64
C LEU A 121 -8.29 6.62 -1.74
N PHE A 122 -9.36 7.41 -1.69
CA PHE A 122 -10.72 6.88 -1.88
C PHE A 122 -10.92 6.30 -3.29
N ILE A 123 -10.42 7.00 -4.31
CA ILE A 123 -10.45 6.49 -5.69
C ILE A 123 -9.64 5.19 -5.81
N LEU A 124 -8.45 5.11 -5.20
CA LEU A 124 -7.64 3.90 -5.22
C LEU A 124 -8.33 2.72 -4.53
N ALA A 125 -8.98 2.94 -3.39
CA ALA A 125 -9.76 1.90 -2.70
C ALA A 125 -10.92 1.37 -3.57
N ILE A 126 -11.59 2.24 -4.34
CA ILE A 126 -12.63 1.80 -5.30
C ILE A 126 -12.00 0.95 -6.41
N ILE A 127 -10.90 1.43 -7.01
CA ILE A 127 -10.20 0.71 -8.08
C ILE A 127 -9.74 -0.65 -7.56
N GLU A 128 -9.21 -0.71 -6.34
CA GLU A 128 -8.78 -1.95 -5.71
C GLU A 128 -9.91 -2.97 -5.67
N VAL A 129 -11.03 -2.64 -5.03
CA VAL A 129 -12.15 -3.57 -4.90
C VAL A 129 -12.71 -3.99 -6.27
N LEU A 130 -12.81 -3.06 -7.23
CA LEU A 130 -13.25 -3.40 -8.59
C LEU A 130 -12.33 -4.40 -9.27
N VAL A 131 -11.01 -4.17 -9.21
CA VAL A 131 -10.02 -5.01 -9.86
C VAL A 131 -9.95 -6.39 -9.20
N TYR A 132 -9.99 -6.47 -7.87
CA TYR A 132 -10.06 -7.75 -7.16
C TYR A 132 -11.32 -8.54 -7.52
N ASN A 133 -12.47 -7.88 -7.67
CA ASN A 133 -13.70 -8.55 -8.10
C ASN A 133 -13.63 -9.04 -9.56
N ILE A 134 -12.97 -8.29 -10.45
CA ILE A 134 -12.73 -8.75 -11.83
C ILE A 134 -11.82 -9.99 -11.83
N PHE A 135 -10.72 -9.97 -11.06
CA PHE A 135 -9.82 -11.12 -10.95
C PHE A 135 -10.52 -12.35 -10.34
N TYR A 136 -11.43 -12.15 -9.38
CA TYR A 136 -12.23 -13.24 -8.83
C TYR A 136 -13.16 -13.90 -9.86
N ILE A 137 -13.73 -13.12 -10.80
CA ILE A 137 -14.61 -13.65 -11.85
C ILE A 137 -13.83 -14.42 -12.93
N LEU A 138 -12.56 -14.07 -13.13
CA LEU A 138 -11.71 -14.63 -14.19
C LEU A 138 -10.96 -15.93 -13.79
N ILE A 139 -11.01 -16.32 -12.51
CA ILE A 139 -10.44 -17.57 -11.95
C ILE A 139 -11.54 -18.63 -11.88
#